data_AF-A0A948JNY3-F1
#
_entry.id   AF-A0A948JNY3-F1
#
_cell.length_a   1.000
_cell.length_b   1.000
_cell.length_c   1.000
_cell.angle_alpha   90.00
_cell.angle_beta   90.00
_cell.angle_gamma   90.00
#
_symmetry.space_group_name_H-M   'P 1'
#
loop_
_entity.id
_entity.type
_entity.pdbx_description
1 polymer ?
#
loop_
_entity_poly.entity_id
_entity_poly.type
_entity_poly.pdbx_seq_one_letter_code
_entity_poly.pdbx_strand_id
1 'polypeptide(L)'
;MAYKNLEPVSKQLTIVIGLTVVGFMAFGLALSYYRNVLFEQTLDNIRAQNDILRAGIDQGYRDLEYFRSSQYKDKYAKENLGLVNPGEKVLIIQKPTLSLGPNEEESEMRSEQREAAYLELLRQMPILEHWKLYLFEKEKLLELKEKL
;
A
#
# COMPACT_ATOMS: atom_id res chain seq x y z
N MET A 1 -72.89 -33.08 1.97
CA MET A 1 -72.64 -31.62 1.89
C MET A 1 -71.25 -31.35 2.44
N ALA A 2 -70.29 -30.99 1.59
CA ALA A 2 -68.91 -30.78 1.99
C ALA A 2 -68.66 -29.27 2.16
N TYR A 3 -68.61 -28.81 3.41
CA TYR A 3 -68.12 -27.47 3.73
C TYR A 3 -66.62 -27.43 3.44
N LYS A 4 -66.25 -26.98 2.24
CA LYS A 4 -64.88 -26.53 1.97
C LYS A 4 -64.69 -25.24 2.76
N ASN A 5 -64.04 -25.34 3.91
CA ASN A 5 -63.44 -24.21 4.60
C ASN A 5 -62.35 -23.66 3.69
N LEU A 6 -62.70 -22.70 2.81
CA LEU A 6 -61.71 -21.84 2.18
C LEU A 6 -61.08 -21.03 3.31
N GLU A 7 -59.83 -21.35 3.65
CA GLU A 7 -59.04 -20.43 4.48
C GLU A 7 -59.15 -19.03 3.89
N PRO A 8 -59.31 -17.99 4.72
CA PRO A 8 -59.49 -16.64 4.19
C PRO A 8 -58.24 -16.29 3.39
N VAL A 9 -58.43 -15.89 2.13
CA VAL A 9 -57.38 -15.54 1.15
C VAL A 9 -56.32 -14.60 1.75
N SER A 10 -56.71 -13.80 2.75
CA SER A 10 -55.81 -12.95 3.54
C SER A 10 -54.68 -13.70 4.25
N LYS A 11 -54.92 -14.89 4.82
CA LYS A 11 -53.88 -15.68 5.51
C LYS A 11 -52.82 -16.20 4.54
N GLN A 12 -53.25 -16.74 3.40
CA GLN A 12 -52.34 -17.23 2.36
C GLN A 12 -51.48 -16.09 1.80
N LEU A 13 -52.07 -14.91 1.60
CA LEU A 13 -51.35 -13.72 1.13
C LEU A 13 -50.28 -13.27 2.14
N THR A 14 -50.60 -13.22 3.44
CA THR A 14 -49.61 -12.87 4.48
C THR A 14 -48.45 -13.86 4.54
N ILE A 15 -48.71 -15.16 4.38
CA ILE A 15 -47.65 -16.19 4.36
C ILE A 15 -46.73 -16.00 3.15
N VAL A 16 -47.31 -15.78 1.96
CA VAL A 16 -46.52 -15.56 0.73
C VAL A 16 -45.67 -14.31 0.83
N ILE A 17 -46.22 -13.20 1.33
CA ILE A 17 -45.48 -11.95 1.56
C ILE A 17 -44.36 -12.17 2.58
N GLY A 18 -44.65 -12.82 3.72
CA GLY A 18 -43.65 -13.13 4.74
C GLY A 18 -42.51 -13.99 4.20
N LEU A 19 -42.83 -15.05 3.45
CA LEU A 19 -41.84 -15.92 2.80
C LEU A 19 -40.97 -15.13 1.82
N THR A 20 -41.58 -14.21 1.08
CA THR A 20 -40.88 -13.38 0.07
C THR A 20 -39.89 -12.45 0.74
N VAL A 21 -40.29 -11.76 1.82
CA VAL A 21 -39.40 -10.87 2.59
C VAL A 21 -38.22 -11.66 3.19
N VAL A 22 -38.48 -12.83 3.78
CA VAL A 22 -37.41 -13.69 4.31
C VAL A 22 -36.46 -14.15 3.19
N GLY A 23 -36.99 -14.53 2.03
CA GLY A 23 -36.19 -14.89 0.86
C GLY A 23 -35.30 -13.75 0.38
N PHE A 24 -35.84 -12.53 0.28
CA PHE A 24 -35.05 -11.34 -0.08
C PHE A 24 -33.97 -11.01 0.95
N MET A 25 -34.26 -11.15 2.26
CA MET A 25 -33.25 -10.95 3.30
C MET A 25 -32.11 -11.98 3.20
N ALA A 26 -32.45 -13.26 3.04
CA ALA A 26 -31.45 -14.32 2.89
C ALA A 26 -30.59 -14.11 1.62
N PHE A 27 -31.22 -13.71 0.51
CA PHE A 27 -30.51 -13.38 -0.73
C PHE A 27 -29.59 -12.16 -0.57
N GLY A 28 -30.05 -11.11 0.12
CA GLY A 28 -29.25 -9.93 0.42
C GLY A 28 -28.03 -10.26 1.27
N LEU A 29 -28.18 -11.11 2.28
CA LEU A 29 -27.07 -11.58 3.11
C LEU A 29 -26.06 -12.40 2.30
N ALA A 30 -26.53 -13.32 1.44
CA ALA A 30 -25.66 -14.10 0.57
C ALA A 30 -24.86 -13.22 -0.39
N LEU A 31 -25.50 -12.22 -1.01
CA LEU A 31 -24.84 -11.27 -1.90
C LEU A 31 -23.80 -10.40 -1.14
N SER A 32 -24.15 -9.96 0.07
CA SER A 32 -23.25 -9.19 0.93
C SER A 32 -22.01 -10.01 1.30
N TYR A 33 -22.19 -11.27 1.68
CA TYR A 33 -21.09 -12.17 2.00
C TYR A 33 -20.17 -12.42 0.79
N TYR A 34 -20.75 -12.72 -0.37
CA TYR A 34 -19.98 -12.91 -1.61
C TYR A 34 -19.12 -11.68 -1.93
N ARG A 35 -19.72 -10.49 -1.82
CA ARG A 35 -19.02 -9.24 -2.05
C ARG A 35 -17.88 -9.04 -1.05
N ASN A 36 -18.11 -9.35 0.22
CA ASN A 36 -17.09 -9.22 1.27
C ASN A 36 -15.87 -10.11 0.98
N VAL A 37 -16.09 -11.38 0.63
CA VAL A 37 -14.99 -12.32 0.31
C VAL A 37 -14.20 -11.84 -0.91
N LEU A 38 -14.88 -11.34 -1.95
CA LEU A 38 -14.19 -10.80 -3.13
C LEU A 38 -13.34 -9.57 -2.78
N PHE A 39 -13.85 -8.71 -1.89
CA PHE A 39 -13.10 -7.55 -1.39
C PHE A 39 -11.87 -7.95 -0.58
N GLU A 40 -11.99 -8.92 0.32
CA GLU A 40 -10.86 -9.44 1.10
C GLU A 40 -9.77 -10.00 0.19
N GLN A 41 -10.14 -10.83 -0.79
CA GLN A 41 -9.18 -11.36 -1.77
C GLN A 41 -8.46 -10.26 -2.56
N THR A 42 -9.20 -9.21 -2.95
CA THR A 42 -8.63 -8.09 -3.69
C THR A 42 -7.67 -7.29 -2.80
N LEU A 43 -8.03 -7.05 -1.54
CA LEU A 43 -7.17 -6.36 -0.57
C LEU A 43 -5.88 -7.14 -0.30
N ASP A 44 -5.97 -8.46 -0.13
CA ASP A 44 -4.79 -9.29 0.12
C ASP A 44 -3.87 -9.34 -1.09
N ASN A 45 -4.42 -9.36 -2.30
CA ASN A 45 -3.61 -9.27 -3.53
C ASN A 45 -2.88 -7.90 -3.62
N ILE A 46 -3.58 -6.80 -3.35
CA ILE A 46 -2.97 -5.46 -3.33
C ILE A 46 -1.87 -5.36 -2.27
N ARG A 47 -2.08 -5.94 -1.08
CA ARG A 47 -1.05 -5.99 -0.02
C ARG A 47 0.17 -6.78 -0.47
N ALA A 48 -0.03 -7.98 -1.02
CA ALA A 48 1.07 -8.79 -1.53
C ALA A 48 1.87 -8.08 -2.63
N GLN A 49 1.19 -7.38 -3.55
CA GLN A 49 1.87 -6.57 -4.57
C GLN A 49 2.68 -5.41 -3.96
N ASN A 50 2.15 -4.73 -2.95
CA ASN A 50 2.88 -3.67 -2.25
C ASN A 50 4.12 -4.20 -1.54
N ASP A 51 4.02 -5.36 -0.89
CA ASP A 51 5.16 -5.96 -0.19
C ASP A 51 6.27 -6.36 -1.17
N ILE A 52 5.91 -6.93 -2.33
CA ILE A 52 6.85 -7.22 -3.41
C ILE A 52 7.51 -5.93 -3.91
N LEU A 53 6.73 -4.87 -4.13
CA LEU A 53 7.24 -3.60 -4.61
C LEU A 53 8.22 -2.96 -3.61
N ARG A 54 7.88 -2.97 -2.32
CA ARG A 54 8.76 -2.49 -1.24
C ARG A 54 10.07 -3.27 -1.18
N ALA A 55 9.99 -4.60 -1.24
CA ALA A 55 11.18 -5.45 -1.28
C ALA A 55 12.08 -5.16 -2.50
N GLY A 56 11.46 -4.89 -3.66
CA GLY A 56 12.18 -4.49 -4.88
C GLY A 56 12.87 -3.12 -4.76
N ILE A 57 12.19 -2.14 -4.15
CA ILE A 57 12.76 -0.82 -3.87
C ILE A 57 13.95 -0.95 -2.90
N ASP A 58 13.80 -1.67 -1.80
CA ASP A 58 14.86 -1.89 -0.82
C ASP A 58 16.07 -2.60 -1.44
N GLN A 59 15.82 -3.57 -2.32
CA GLN A 59 16.89 -4.25 -3.05
C GLN A 59 17.60 -3.28 -4.02
N GLY A 60 16.85 -2.47 -4.76
CA GLY A 60 17.40 -1.47 -5.67
C GLY A 60 18.28 -0.47 -4.95
N TYR A 61 17.89 -0.01 -3.76
CA TYR A 61 18.74 0.86 -2.92
C TYR A 61 20.04 0.18 -2.49
N ARG A 62 19.98 -1.08 -2.06
CA ARG A 62 21.19 -1.86 -1.71
C ARG A 62 22.13 -2.04 -2.90
N ASP A 63 21.58 -2.35 -4.07
CA ASP A 63 22.37 -2.54 -5.28
C ASP A 63 23.04 -1.22 -5.72
N LEU A 64 22.30 -0.11 -5.63
CA LEU A 64 22.81 1.23 -5.93
C LEU A 64 23.93 1.64 -4.95
N GLU A 65 23.74 1.39 -3.65
CA GLU A 65 24.79 1.59 -2.64
C GLU A 65 26.03 0.75 -2.96
N TYR A 66 25.85 -0.52 -3.35
CA TYR A 66 26.94 -1.39 -3.77
C TYR A 66 27.70 -0.82 -4.99
N PHE A 67 27.01 -0.38 -6.03
CA PHE A 67 27.67 0.20 -7.21
C PHE A 67 28.36 1.54 -6.94
N ARG A 68 27.85 2.32 -5.98
CA ARG A 68 28.50 3.56 -5.54
C ARG A 68 29.70 3.31 -4.63
N SER A 69 29.79 2.14 -4.00
CA SER A 69 30.88 1.80 -3.09
C SER A 69 32.25 1.93 -3.76
N SER A 70 33.24 2.38 -2.98
CA SER A 70 34.63 2.44 -3.44
C SER A 70 35.19 1.06 -3.81
N GLN A 71 34.66 0.01 -3.18
CA GLN A 71 35.01 -1.39 -3.43
C GLN A 71 34.57 -1.85 -4.82
N TYR A 72 33.35 -1.51 -5.25
CA TYR A 72 32.90 -1.79 -6.60
C TYR A 72 33.69 -1.01 -7.65
N LYS A 73 33.97 0.28 -7.38
CA LYS A 73 34.79 1.10 -8.28
C LYS A 73 36.21 0.55 -8.45
N ASP A 74 36.84 0.08 -7.37
CA ASP A 74 38.16 -0.55 -7.41
C ASP A 74 38.14 -1.88 -8.18
N LYS A 75 37.12 -2.73 -7.93
CA LYS A 75 36.92 -3.97 -8.70
C LYS A 75 36.77 -3.68 -10.19
N TYR A 76 35.90 -2.75 -10.55
CA TYR A 76 35.62 -2.37 -11.93
C TYR A 76 36.84 -1.75 -12.63
N ALA A 77 37.65 -0.96 -11.92
CA ALA A 77 38.89 -0.40 -12.44
C ALA A 77 39.93 -1.51 -12.72
N LYS A 78 40.10 -2.46 -11.79
CA LYS A 78 41.02 -3.60 -11.96
C LYS A 78 40.62 -4.49 -13.13
N GLU A 79 39.32 -4.76 -13.30
CA GLU A 79 38.77 -5.50 -14.44
C GLU A 79 39.04 -4.80 -15.78
N ASN A 80 38.75 -3.50 -15.88
CA ASN A 80 38.95 -2.76 -17.14
C ASN A 80 40.42 -2.53 -17.51
N LEU A 81 41.30 -2.43 -16.51
CA LEU A 81 42.73 -2.24 -16.75
C LEU A 81 43.47 -3.57 -17.02
N GLY A 82 42.77 -4.71 -17.04
CA GLY A 82 43.38 -6.02 -17.27
C GLY A 82 44.36 -6.46 -16.18
N LEU A 83 44.29 -5.84 -14.99
CA LEU A 83 45.17 -6.08 -13.84
C LEU A 83 44.65 -7.19 -12.91
N VAL A 84 43.60 -7.89 -13.33
CA VAL A 84 42.98 -8.97 -12.53
C VAL A 84 43.88 -10.20 -12.56
N ASN A 85 44.55 -10.46 -11.45
CA ASN A 85 45.30 -11.69 -11.27
C ASN A 85 44.33 -12.87 -11.05
N PRO A 86 44.44 -13.98 -11.80
CA PRO A 86 43.57 -15.14 -11.62
C PRO A 86 43.83 -15.79 -10.25
N GLY A 87 42.90 -15.64 -9.31
CA GLY A 87 42.96 -16.25 -7.97
C GLY A 87 42.67 -15.34 -6.78
N GLU A 88 42.47 -14.03 -6.98
CA GLU A 88 42.18 -13.09 -5.89
C GLU A 88 40.72 -13.19 -5.42
N LYS A 89 40.48 -13.67 -4.19
CA LYS A 89 39.16 -13.64 -3.54
C LYS A 89 38.93 -12.29 -2.89
N VAL A 90 38.13 -11.43 -3.52
CA VAL A 90 37.69 -10.17 -2.93
C VAL A 90 36.65 -10.44 -1.84
N LEU A 91 37.03 -10.26 -0.57
CA LEU A 91 36.14 -10.32 0.59
C LEU A 91 35.59 -8.91 0.87
N ILE A 92 34.29 -8.74 0.63
CA ILE A 92 33.55 -7.49 0.85
C ILE A 92 33.06 -7.48 2.30
N ILE A 93 33.75 -6.77 3.18
CA ILE A 93 33.33 -6.56 4.57
C ILE A 93 32.41 -5.32 4.57
N GLN A 94 31.11 -5.54 4.73
CA GLN A 94 30.15 -4.48 5.02
C GLN A 94 30.47 -3.93 6.42
N LYS A 95 31.21 -2.82 6.49
CA LYS A 95 31.24 -2.02 7.71
C LYS A 95 30.03 -1.10 7.68
N PRO A 96 29.28 -0.94 8.79
CA PRO A 96 28.28 0.12 8.88
C PRO A 96 29.00 1.44 8.68
N THR A 97 28.68 2.12 7.59
CA THR A 97 29.32 3.36 7.17
C THR A 97 29.05 4.42 8.24
N LEU A 98 30.11 4.85 8.94
CA LEU A 98 30.07 6.11 9.66
C LEU A 98 29.85 7.20 8.60
N SER A 99 28.68 7.84 8.63
CA SER A 99 28.29 8.91 7.72
C SER A 99 29.36 10.00 7.69
N LEU A 100 30.02 10.14 6.55
CA LEU A 100 30.92 11.24 6.24
C LEU A 100 30.17 12.20 5.31
N GLY A 101 29.60 13.26 5.90
CA GLY A 101 29.12 14.46 5.20
C GLY A 101 27.70 14.37 4.64
N PRO A 102 26.97 15.50 4.57
CA PRO A 102 25.64 15.55 4.00
C PRO A 102 25.74 15.36 2.48
N ASN A 103 25.39 14.17 1.99
CA ASN A 103 25.17 13.97 0.56
C ASN A 103 23.89 14.72 0.17
N GLU A 104 23.99 15.65 -0.78
CA GLU A 104 22.85 16.39 -1.33
C GLU A 104 21.75 15.42 -1.83
N GLU A 105 22.15 14.27 -2.37
CA GLU A 105 21.24 13.21 -2.82
C GLU A 105 20.47 12.50 -1.68
N GLU A 106 21.05 12.36 -0.48
CA GLU A 106 20.31 11.83 0.69
C GLU A 106 19.31 12.85 1.21
N SER A 107 19.61 14.14 1.04
CA SER A 107 18.73 15.24 1.41
C SER A 107 17.56 15.35 0.42
N GLU A 108 17.82 15.14 -0.87
CA GLU A 108 16.82 15.04 -1.93
C GLU A 108 15.92 13.81 -1.73
N MET A 109 16.48 12.61 -1.54
CA MET A 109 15.69 11.40 -1.26
C MET A 109 14.82 11.54 0.01
N ARG A 110 15.34 12.18 1.06
CA ARG A 110 14.54 12.48 2.26
C ARG A 110 13.41 13.46 1.96
N SER A 111 13.67 14.48 1.13
CA SER A 111 12.62 15.44 0.73
C SER A 111 11.52 14.77 -0.10
N GLU A 112 11.87 13.88 -1.04
CA GLU A 112 10.92 13.12 -1.85
C GLU A 112 10.07 12.18 -0.99
N GLN A 113 10.68 11.51 -0.02
CA GLN A 113 9.96 10.64 0.93
C GLN A 113 8.97 11.43 1.80
N ARG A 114 9.34 12.65 2.23
CA ARG A 114 8.48 13.55 3.00
C ARG A 114 7.30 14.05 2.18
N GLU A 115 7.55 14.44 0.94
CA GLU A 115 6.50 14.87 0.01
C GLU A 115 5.53 13.72 -0.31
N ALA A 116 6.03 12.51 -0.51
CA ALA A 116 5.18 11.33 -0.73
C ALA A 116 4.29 11.01 0.49
N ALA A 117 4.86 11.06 1.70
CA ALA A 117 4.10 10.83 2.94
C ALA A 117 3.03 11.92 3.18
N TYR A 118 3.37 13.17 2.88
CA TYR A 118 2.43 14.29 2.95
C TYR A 118 1.27 14.14 1.95
N LEU A 119 1.55 13.75 0.70
CA LEU A 119 0.52 13.53 -0.32
C LEU A 119 -0.38 12.33 0.02
N GLU A 120 0.19 11.28 0.60
CA GLU A 120 -0.60 10.14 1.07
C GLU A 120 -1.57 10.53 2.19
N LEU A 121 -1.12 11.35 3.13
CA LEU A 121 -1.96 11.88 4.22
C LEU A 121 -3.10 12.74 3.67
N LEU A 122 -2.83 13.61 2.69
CA LEU A 122 -3.88 14.41 2.04
C LEU A 122 -4.92 13.56 1.32
N ARG A 123 -4.51 12.42 0.72
CA ARG A 123 -5.41 11.51 0.01
C ARG A 123 -6.36 10.75 0.95
N GLN A 124 -5.93 10.49 2.18
CA GLN A 124 -6.73 9.80 3.19
C GLN A 124 -7.72 10.73 3.91
N MET A 125 -7.55 12.05 3.79
CA MET A 125 -8.38 13.03 4.46
C MET A 125 -9.74 13.25 3.75
N PRO A 126 -10.85 13.43 4.48
CA PRO A 126 -12.13 13.82 3.89
C PRO A 126 -12.02 15.14 3.12
N ILE A 127 -12.70 15.23 1.96
CA ILE A 127 -12.63 16.39 1.05
C ILE A 127 -12.91 17.72 1.77
N LEU A 128 -13.89 17.75 2.68
CA LEU A 128 -14.23 18.96 3.44
C LEU A 128 -13.10 19.43 4.36
N GLU A 129 -12.37 18.51 4.98
CA GLU A 129 -11.23 18.83 5.85
C GLU A 129 -10.04 19.33 5.03
N HIS A 130 -9.82 18.74 3.84
CA HIS A 130 -8.80 19.18 2.90
C HIS A 130 -9.00 20.66 2.49
N TRP A 131 -10.22 21.02 2.06
CA TRP A 131 -10.54 22.41 1.71
C TRP A 131 -10.48 23.35 2.90
N LYS A 132 -10.88 22.89 4.09
CA LYS A 132 -10.78 23.68 5.32
C LYS A 132 -9.32 24.01 5.66
N LEU A 133 -8.43 23.03 5.57
CA LEU A 133 -6.99 23.21 5.79
C LEU A 133 -6.39 24.19 4.77
N TYR A 134 -6.73 24.04 3.49
CA TYR A 134 -6.22 24.89 2.42
C TYR A 134 -6.68 26.35 2.51
N LEU A 135 -7.96 26.58 2.86
CA LEU A 135 -8.56 27.91 2.86
C LEU A 135 -8.36 28.67 4.17
N PHE A 136 -8.37 27.97 5.31
CA PHE A 136 -8.41 28.62 6.63
C PHE A 136 -7.20 28.32 7.52
N GLU A 137 -6.44 27.26 7.28
CA GLU A 137 -5.37 26.80 8.19
C GLU A 137 -4.02 26.63 7.46
N LYS A 138 -3.62 27.64 6.65
CA LYS A 138 -2.36 27.64 5.90
C LYS A 138 -1.10 27.47 6.77
N GLU A 139 -1.14 27.95 8.01
CA GLU A 139 -0.03 27.80 8.96
C GLU A 139 0.15 26.33 9.40
N LYS A 140 -0.95 25.62 9.67
CA LYS A 140 -0.90 24.19 9.98
C LYS A 140 -0.47 23.33 8.80
N LEU A 141 -0.77 23.76 7.58
CA LEU A 141 -0.27 23.12 6.37
C LEU A 141 1.26 23.18 6.27
N LEU A 142 1.85 24.33 6.62
CA LEU A 142 3.30 24.50 6.66
C LEU A 142 3.92 23.67 7.80
N GLU A 143 3.31 23.66 8.98
CA GLU A 143 3.76 22.81 10.09
C GLU A 143 3.68 21.30 9.77
N LEU A 144 2.64 20.86 9.06
CA LEU A 144 2.50 19.47 8.62
C LEU A 144 3.57 19.09 7.59
N LYS A 145 3.95 20.03 6.71
CA LYS A 145 5.03 19.83 5.75
C LYS A 145 6.41 19.78 6.41
N GLU A 146 6.62 20.50 7.51
CA GLU A 146 7.89 20.47 8.25
C GLU A 146 8.00 19.29 9.24
N LYS A 147 6.89 18.81 9.80
CA LYS A 147 6.89 17.71 10.79
C LYS A 147 7.00 16.31 10.20
N LEU A 148 6.68 16.13 8.91
CA LEU A 148 6.87 14.88 8.17
C LEU A 148 8.21 14.93 7.45
#